data_AF-A0A2S8PU63-F1
#
_entry.id   AF-A0A2S8PU63-F1
#
_cell.length_a   1.000
_cell.length_b   1.000
_cell.length_c   1.000
_cell.angle_alpha   90.00
_cell.angle_beta   90.00
_cell.angle_gamma   90.00
#
_symmetry.space_group_name_H-M   'P 1'
#
loop_
_entity.id
_entity.type
_entity.pdbx_description
1 polymer ?
#
loop_
_entity_poly.entity_id
_entity_poly.type
_entity_poly.pdbx_seq_one_letter_code
_entity_poly.pdbx_strand_id
1 'polypeptide(L)' 'MCLENFTLHFSAIQDPRQSAKVTYPLFDILFSSLCAVIAGAEGWSDIQEYTEG' A
#
# COMPACT_ATOMS: atom_id res chain seq x y z
N MET A 1 -12.03 -13.07 3.73
CA MET A 1 -13.01 -12.10 4.25
C MET A 1 -12.46 -10.67 4.37
N CYS A 2 -11.47 -10.33 5.21
CA CYS A 2 -10.99 -8.94 5.29
C CYS A 2 -10.15 -8.49 4.08
N LEU A 3 -9.27 -9.36 3.58
CA LEU A 3 -8.43 -9.07 2.42
C LEU A 3 -9.25 -8.90 1.14
N GLU A 4 -10.30 -9.71 0.95
CA GLU A 4 -11.21 -9.62 -0.20
C GLU A 4 -11.94 -8.28 -0.25
N ASN A 5 -12.37 -7.75 0.91
CA ASN A 5 -12.99 -6.43 0.98
C ASN A 5 -12.00 -5.32 0.65
N PHE A 6 -10.75 -5.43 1.10
CA PHE A 6 -9.69 -4.50 0.70
C PHE A 6 -9.49 -4.55 -0.82
N THR A 7 -9.31 -5.74 -1.40
CA THR A 7 -9.19 -5.90 -2.85
C THR A 7 -10.38 -5.32 -3.60
N LEU A 8 -11.60 -5.61 -3.17
CA LEU A 8 -12.81 -5.12 -3.81
C LEU A 8 -12.89 -3.59 -3.74
N HIS A 9 -12.58 -3.00 -2.59
CA HIS A 9 -12.63 -1.56 -2.39
C HIS A 9 -11.65 -0.82 -3.31
N PHE A 10 -10.43 -1.33 -3.47
CA PHE A 10 -9.39 -0.73 -4.31
C PHE A 10 -9.41 -1.22 -5.77
N SER A 11 -10.30 -2.15 -6.13
CA SER A 11 -10.33 -2.79 -7.47
C SER A 11 -10.57 -1.82 -8.63
N ALA A 12 -11.26 -0.70 -8.38
CA ALA A 12 -11.58 0.29 -9.40
C ALA A 12 -10.44 1.28 -9.66
N ILE A 13 -9.38 1.29 -8.83
CA ILE A 13 -8.27 2.23 -8.97
C ILE A 13 -7.32 1.73 -10.05
N GLN A 14 -7.21 2.52 -11.12
CA GLN A 14 -6.14 2.34 -12.10
C GLN A 14 -4.85 2.93 -11.54
N ASP A 15 -3.73 2.25 -11.76
CA ASP A 15 -2.42 2.73 -11.32
C ASP A 15 -1.98 3.93 -12.17
N PRO A 16 -1.96 5.17 -11.62
CA PRO A 16 -1.62 6.36 -12.39
C PRO A 16 -0.10 6.53 -12.55
N ARG A 17 0.70 5.67 -11.92
CA ARG A 17 2.16 5.81 -11.89
C ARG A 17 2.75 5.42 -13.24
N GLN A 18 3.85 6.08 -13.59
CA GLN A 18 4.58 5.77 -14.82
C GLN A 18 5.18 4.37 -14.70
N SER A 19 4.80 3.43 -15.58
CA SER A 19 5.21 2.02 -15.47
C SER A 19 6.73 1.82 -15.40
N ALA A 20 7.51 2.69 -16.05
CA ALA A 20 8.98 2.66 -16.00
C ALA A 20 9.59 3.03 -14.63
N LYS A 21 8.78 3.56 -13.70
CA LYS A 21 9.17 3.98 -12.35
C LYS A 21 8.47 3.17 -11.25
N VAL A 22 7.85 2.05 -11.62
CA VAL A 22 7.14 1.17 -10.68
C VAL A 22 8.10 0.06 -10.25
N THR A 23 8.55 0.10 -9.00
CA THR A 23 9.29 -0.99 -8.37
C THR A 23 8.36 -2.02 -7.72
N TYR A 24 7.23 -1.54 -7.17
CA TYR A 24 6.26 -2.36 -6.45
C TYR A 24 4.82 -2.12 -6.97
N PRO A 25 3.99 -3.17 -7.03
CA PRO A 25 2.57 -3.05 -7.35
C PRO A 25 1.86 -2.02 -6.47
N LEU A 26 0.91 -1.27 -7.03
CA LEU A 26 0.18 -0.24 -6.29
C LEU A 26 -0.56 -0.85 -5.10
N PHE A 27 -1.09 -2.05 -5.31
CA PHE A 27 -1.82 -2.80 -4.30
C PHE A 27 -0.97 -3.08 -3.05
N ASP A 28 0.28 -3.51 -3.24
CA ASP A 28 1.20 -3.81 -2.13
C ASP A 28 1.52 -2.53 -1.35
N ILE A 29 1.71 -1.40 -2.04
CA ILE A 29 1.95 -0.11 -1.38
C ILE A 29 0.73 0.33 -0.57
N LEU A 30 -0.48 0.22 -1.13
CA LEU A 30 -1.72 0.59 -0.42
C LEU A 30 -1.94 -0.29 0.82
N PHE A 31 -1.73 -1.60 0.68
CA PHE A 31 -1.91 -2.55 1.77
C PHE A 31 -0.89 -2.32 2.88
N SER A 32 0.39 -2.19 2.53
CA SER A 32 1.47 -1.89 3.48
C SER A 32 1.26 -0.55 4.19
N SER A 33 0.83 0.48 3.46
CA SER A 33 0.54 1.79 4.06
C SER A 33 -0.59 1.70 5.09
N LEU A 34 -1.66 0.94 4.79
CA LEU A 34 -2.75 0.72 5.74
C LEU A 34 -2.25 -0.01 7.00
N CYS A 35 -1.49 -1.10 6.84
CA CYS A 35 -0.93 -1.85 7.95
C CYS A 35 0.00 -1.00 8.82
N ALA A 36 0.90 -0.24 8.21
CA ALA A 36 1.82 0.65 8.89
C ALA A 36 1.09 1.77 9.64
N VAL A 37 0.08 2.40 9.04
CA VAL A 37 -0.74 3.43 9.72
C VAL A 37 -1.50 2.84 10.90
N ILE A 38 -2.04 1.62 10.78
CA ILE A 38 -2.66 0.91 11.91
C ILE A 38 -1.63 0.62 13.01
N ALA A 39 -0.38 0.33 12.64
CA ALA A 39 0.73 0.12 13.56
C ALA A 39 1.30 1.43 14.17
N GLY A 40 0.78 2.60 13.78
CA GLY A 40 1.14 3.90 14.34
C GLY A 40 2.12 4.72 13.50
N ALA A 41 2.33 4.39 12.23
CA ALA A 41 3.13 5.22 11.32
C ALA A 41 2.50 6.62 11.13
N GLU A 42 3.30 7.68 11.30
CA GLU A 42 2.89 9.07 11.09
C GLU A 42 3.27 9.58 9.70
N GLY A 43 4.16 8.89 8.99
CA GLY A 43 4.59 9.30 7.65
C GLY A 43 5.21 8.18 6.80
N TRP A 44 5.66 8.58 5.61
CA TRP A 44 6.24 7.65 4.63
C TRP A 44 7.56 7.01 5.09
N SER A 45 8.33 7.70 5.93
CA SER A 45 9.54 7.13 6.53
C SER A 45 9.20 5.95 7.45
N ASP A 46 8.19 6.11 8.31
CA ASP A 46 7.74 5.04 9.21
C ASP A 46 7.10 3.89 8.43
N ILE A 47 6.36 4.19 7.35
CA ILE A 47 5.80 3.16 6.46
C ILE A 47 6.93 2.37 5.78
N GLN A 48 7.97 3.06 5.29
CA GLN A 48 9.13 2.40 4.70
C GLN A 48 9.82 1.50 5.74
N GLU A 49 10.09 2.02 6.94
CA GLU A 49 10.69 1.26 8.05
C GLU A 49 9.85 0.02 8.40
N TYR A 50 8.52 0.16 8.48
CA TYR A 50 7.61 -0.97 8.72
C TYR A 50 7.70 -2.07 7.65
N THR A 51 7.93 -1.69 6.39
CA THR A 51 8.01 -2.63 5.27
C THR A 51 9.40 -3.23 5.03
N GLU A 52 10.45 -2.58 5.52
CA GLU A 52 11.83 -3.05 5.44
C GLU A 52 12.21 -3.96 6.62
N GLY A 53 11.47 -3.86 7.73
CA GLY A 53 11.66 -4.64 8.96
C GLY A 53 11.23 -6.10 8.91
#